data_AF-A0A0K8TQE8-F1
#
_entry.id   AF-A0A0K8TQE8-F1
#
_cell.length_a   1.000
_cell.length_b   1.000
_cell.length_c   1.000
_cell.angle_alpha   90.00
_cell.angle_beta   90.00
_cell.angle_gamma   90.00
#
_symmetry.space_group_name_H-M   'P 1'
#
loop_
_entity.id
_entity.type
_entity.pdbx_description
1 polymer ?
#
loop_
_entity_poly.entity_id
_entity_poly.type
_entity_poly.pdbx_seq_one_letter_code
_entity_poly.pdbx_strand_id
1 'polypeptide(L)'
;MSASPMARQACSHAQLIPTRKIFLTDPSQLPDVYSSTPGGTLYSTTPGGTRIIYDKTFLLNLKNSPLSQTPPKNVPTGLLRGHPNTPIIKVASPVSKSPPKQDEDDHQFDMDL
;
A
#
# COMPACT_ATOMS: atom_id res chain seq x y z
N MET A 1 -13.53 -32.96 8.55
CA MET A 1 -14.61 -32.29 7.78
C MET A 1 -13.99 -31.73 6.50
N SER A 2 -14.16 -32.40 5.35
CA SER A 2 -13.68 -31.90 4.06
C SER A 2 -14.81 -31.16 3.35
N ALA A 3 -14.59 -29.90 3.02
CA ALA A 3 -15.53 -29.14 2.20
C ALA A 3 -15.61 -29.74 0.78
N SER A 4 -16.82 -29.84 0.24
CA SER A 4 -17.13 -30.41 -1.07
C SER A 4 -16.37 -29.68 -2.20
N PRO A 5 -16.01 -30.34 -3.31
CA PRO A 5 -15.35 -29.71 -4.45
C PRO A 5 -16.10 -28.46 -4.98
N MET A 6 -17.44 -28.47 -4.96
CA MET A 6 -18.26 -27.30 -5.30
C MET A 6 -18.07 -26.11 -4.35
N ALA A 7 -17.85 -26.35 -3.05
CA ALA A 7 -17.59 -25.27 -2.09
C ALA A 7 -16.23 -24.61 -2.34
N ARG A 8 -15.24 -25.38 -2.81
CA ARG A 8 -13.96 -24.81 -3.30
C ARG A 8 -14.15 -24.02 -4.60
N GLN A 9 -15.01 -24.50 -5.49
CA GLN A 9 -15.32 -23.81 -6.75
C GLN A 9 -16.09 -22.49 -6.53
N ALA A 10 -16.92 -22.41 -5.49
CA ALA A 10 -17.59 -21.16 -5.11
C ALA A 10 -16.60 -20.08 -4.61
N CYS A 11 -15.50 -20.48 -3.98
CA CYS A 11 -14.41 -19.57 -3.59
C CYS A 11 -13.50 -19.20 -4.77
N SER A 12 -13.32 -20.09 -5.76
CA SER A 12 -12.53 -19.80 -6.97
C SER A 12 -13.30 -18.98 -8.01
N HIS A 13 -14.63 -19.04 -7.96
CA HIS A 13 -15.54 -18.16 -8.69
C HIS A 13 -16.12 -17.12 -7.73
N ALA A 14 -15.26 -16.47 -6.95
CA ALA A 14 -15.58 -15.16 -6.41
C ALA A 14 -15.92 -14.29 -7.64
N GLN A 15 -17.22 -14.17 -7.93
CA GLN A 15 -17.78 -13.35 -9.00
C GLN A 15 -16.93 -12.10 -9.08
N LEU A 16 -16.20 -11.92 -10.17
CA LEU A 16 -15.21 -10.86 -10.33
C LEU A 16 -15.91 -9.55 -9.97
N ILE A 17 -15.62 -9.04 -8.76
CA ILE A 17 -16.35 -7.87 -8.25
C ILE A 17 -16.18 -6.77 -9.29
N PRO A 18 -17.28 -6.15 -9.77
CA PRO A 18 -17.22 -5.14 -10.80
C PRO A 18 -16.14 -4.10 -10.46
N THR A 19 -15.11 -4.01 -11.30
CA THR A 19 -13.99 -3.09 -11.09
C THR A 19 -14.18 -1.86 -11.96
N ARG A 20 -14.08 -0.69 -11.33
CA ARG A 20 -14.03 0.60 -12.01
C ARG A 20 -12.68 1.23 -11.71
N LYS A 21 -11.84 1.35 -12.73
CA LYS A 21 -10.62 2.17 -12.65
C LYS A 21 -11.04 3.61 -12.84
N ILE A 22 -10.75 4.46 -11.85
CA ILE A 22 -11.08 5.88 -11.92
C ILE A 22 -9.80 6.63 -12.15
N PHE A 23 -9.76 7.39 -13.24
CA PHE A 23 -8.72 8.39 -13.43
C PHE A 23 -9.10 9.61 -12.61
N LEU A 24 -8.33 9.90 -11.58
CA LEU A 24 -8.57 11.03 -10.70
C LEU A 24 -7.66 12.17 -11.13
N THR A 25 -8.20 13.38 -11.10
CA THR A 25 -7.48 14.61 -11.47
C THR A 25 -7.25 15.52 -10.27
N ASP A 26 -8.08 15.40 -9.23
CA ASP A 26 -8.10 16.29 -8.06
C ASP A 26 -8.20 15.45 -6.77
N PRO A 27 -7.45 15.78 -5.71
CA PRO A 27 -7.60 15.14 -4.40
C PRO A 27 -9.03 15.15 -3.84
N SER A 28 -9.86 16.14 -4.19
CA SER A 28 -11.26 16.21 -3.74
C SER A 28 -12.12 15.01 -4.20
N GLN A 29 -11.64 14.27 -5.20
CA GLN A 29 -12.35 13.12 -5.76
C GLN A 29 -12.01 11.81 -5.05
N LEU A 30 -11.06 11.81 -4.11
CA LEU A 30 -10.78 10.65 -3.28
C LEU A 30 -11.90 10.45 -2.25
N PRO A 31 -12.47 9.25 -2.11
CA PRO A 31 -13.41 8.93 -1.05
C PRO A 31 -12.78 9.01 0.33
N ASP A 32 -13.60 9.38 1.31
CA ASP A 32 -13.21 9.43 2.73
C ASP A 32 -12.76 8.07 3.28
N VAL A 33 -13.29 6.97 2.72
CA VAL A 33 -13.00 5.60 3.16
C VAL A 33 -12.38 4.79 2.01
N TYR A 34 -11.12 4.39 2.18
CA TYR A 34 -10.37 3.54 1.25
C TYR A 34 -9.46 2.56 2.02
N SER A 35 -8.94 1.54 1.33
CA SER A 35 -8.06 0.49 1.86
C SER A 35 -6.91 0.19 0.90
N SER A 36 -5.99 -0.69 1.29
CA SER A 36 -4.81 -1.08 0.52
C SER A 36 -4.60 -2.59 0.52
N THR A 37 -4.20 -3.17 -0.61
CA THR A 37 -3.73 -4.56 -0.67
C THR A 37 -2.28 -4.67 -0.17
N PRO A 38 -1.80 -5.86 0.26
CA PRO A 38 -0.38 -6.06 0.59
C PRO A 38 0.59 -5.68 -0.56
N GLY A 39 0.14 -5.75 -1.82
CA GLY A 39 0.87 -5.27 -3.00
C GLY A 39 0.85 -3.74 -3.21
N GLY A 40 0.29 -2.97 -2.26
CA GLY A 40 0.29 -1.52 -2.27
C GLY A 40 -0.75 -0.87 -3.19
N THR A 41 -1.72 -1.63 -3.72
CA THR A 41 -2.81 -1.06 -4.53
C THR A 41 -3.87 -0.48 -3.62
N LEU A 42 -4.16 0.81 -3.73
CA LEU A 42 -5.29 1.41 -3.01
C LEU A 42 -6.60 1.10 -3.72
N TYR A 43 -7.62 0.78 -2.95
CA TYR A 43 -8.97 0.52 -3.46
C TYR A 43 -10.04 0.97 -2.46
N SER A 44 -11.26 1.19 -2.95
CA SER A 44 -12.44 1.38 -2.11
C SER A 44 -13.61 0.59 -2.69
N THR A 45 -14.61 0.29 -1.86
CA THR A 45 -15.82 -0.40 -2.31
C THR A 45 -17.01 0.52 -2.02
N THR A 46 -17.74 0.86 -3.06
CA THR A 46 -19.01 1.58 -2.91
C THR A 46 -20.08 0.65 -2.33
N PRO A 47 -21.12 1.16 -1.63
CA PRO A 47 -22.23 0.32 -1.15
C PRO A 47 -22.88 -0.55 -2.23
N GLY A 48 -22.86 -0.11 -3.50
CA GLY A 48 -23.30 -0.88 -4.67
C GLY A 48 -22.36 -1.98 -5.13
N GLY A 49 -21.31 -2.29 -4.37
CA GLY A 49 -20.37 -3.38 -4.65
C GLY A 49 -19.30 -3.09 -5.70
N THR A 50 -19.22 -1.87 -6.25
CA THR A 50 -18.17 -1.53 -7.22
C THR A 50 -16.84 -1.25 -6.51
N ARG A 51 -15.77 -1.92 -6.96
CA ARG A 51 -14.38 -1.66 -6.53
C ARG A 51 -13.78 -0.51 -7.31
N ILE A 52 -13.36 0.52 -6.60
CA ILE A 52 -12.59 1.65 -7.10
C ILE A 52 -11.12 1.33 -6.91
N ILE A 53 -10.29 1.45 -7.94
CA ILE A 53 -8.84 1.26 -7.86
C ILE A 53 -8.14 2.58 -8.16
N TYR A 54 -7.26 3.02 -7.26
CA TYR A 54 -6.48 4.25 -7.39
C TYR A 54 -5.10 3.98 -7.98
N ASP A 55 -4.64 4.84 -8.88
CA ASP A 55 -3.30 4.74 -9.45
C ASP A 55 -2.22 5.32 -8.49
N LYS A 56 -1.08 4.63 -8.41
CA LYS A 56 0.08 5.02 -7.61
C LYS A 56 0.61 6.39 -8.01
N THR A 57 0.69 6.70 -9.31
CA THR A 57 1.24 7.97 -9.79
C THR A 57 0.38 9.15 -9.33
N PHE A 58 -0.94 9.00 -9.43
CA PHE A 58 -1.90 9.98 -8.94
C PHE A 58 -1.74 10.22 -7.43
N LEU A 59 -1.69 9.16 -6.62
CA LEU A 59 -1.54 9.29 -5.17
C LEU A 59 -0.22 9.98 -4.78
N LEU A 60 0.86 9.70 -5.50
CA LEU A 60 2.15 10.36 -5.26
C LEU A 60 2.13 11.85 -5.64
N ASN A 61 1.36 12.25 -6.66
CA ASN A 61 1.15 13.66 -6.99
C ASN A 61 0.42 14.39 -5.85
N LEU A 62 -0.46 13.70 -5.13
CA LEU A 62 -1.19 14.29 -4.00
C LEU A 62 -0.35 14.48 -2.73
N LYS A 63 0.88 13.95 -2.66
CA LYS A 63 1.71 14.00 -1.44
C LYS A 63 1.97 15.43 -0.91
N ASN A 64 1.92 16.43 -1.80
CA ASN A 64 2.18 17.83 -1.46
C ASN A 64 0.89 18.62 -1.15
N SER A 65 -0.28 17.98 -1.23
CA SER A 65 -1.56 18.61 -0.90
C SER A 65 -1.60 19.05 0.57
N PRO A 66 -2.23 20.19 0.91
CA PRO A 66 -2.38 20.63 2.29
C PRO A 66 -3.08 19.57 3.16
N LEU A 67 -4.02 18.81 2.59
CA LEU A 67 -4.72 17.73 3.31
C LEU A 67 -3.78 16.60 3.74
N SER A 68 -2.74 16.32 2.95
CA SER A 68 -1.74 15.29 3.24
C SER A 68 -0.74 15.69 4.34
N GLN A 69 -0.74 16.94 4.78
CA GLN A 69 0.12 17.44 5.86
C GLN A 69 -0.55 17.42 7.24
N THR A 70 -1.78 16.91 7.33
CA THR A 70 -2.52 16.82 8.59
C THR A 70 -1.81 15.86 9.56
N PRO A 71 -1.40 16.31 10.76
CA PRO A 71 -0.74 15.43 11.74
C PRO A 71 -1.65 14.25 12.14
N PRO A 72 -1.14 13.01 12.17
CA PRO A 72 -1.95 11.85 12.51
C PRO A 72 -2.32 11.86 14.00
N LYS A 73 -3.60 11.66 14.32
CA LYS A 73 -4.13 11.79 15.71
C LYS A 73 -3.76 10.62 16.63
N ASN A 74 -3.69 9.39 16.09
CA ASN A 74 -3.61 8.16 16.87
C ASN A 74 -2.30 7.39 16.64
N VAL A 75 -1.19 8.10 16.39
CA VAL A 75 0.13 7.50 16.17
C VAL A 75 0.98 7.74 17.41
N PRO A 76 1.61 6.69 18.00
CA PRO A 76 2.54 6.83 19.10
C PRO A 76 3.61 7.88 18.79
N THR A 77 3.95 8.74 19.75
CA THR A 77 4.97 9.80 19.60
C THR A 77 6.32 9.24 19.17
N GLY A 78 6.65 8.02 19.61
CA GLY A 78 7.83 7.26 19.20
C GLY A 78 7.95 6.97 17.70
N LEU A 79 6.86 7.05 16.93
CA LEU A 79 6.82 6.82 15.49
C LEU A 79 6.71 8.12 14.68
N LEU A 80 6.52 9.26 15.34
CA LEU A 80 6.44 10.56 14.68
C LEU A 80 7.83 11.01 14.24
N ARG A 81 7.94 11.48 12.99
CA ARG A 81 9.17 12.01 12.43
C ARG A 81 9.71 13.16 13.28
N GLY A 82 10.98 13.09 13.69
CA GLY A 82 11.64 14.12 14.48
C GLY A 82 11.58 13.89 16.00
N HIS A 83 10.99 12.79 16.47
CA HIS A 83 11.09 12.40 17.86
C HIS A 83 12.49 11.82 18.15
N PRO A 84 13.16 12.16 19.28
CA PRO A 84 14.53 11.70 19.59
C PRO A 84 14.73 10.19 19.54
N ASN A 85 13.67 9.40 19.74
CA ASN A 85 13.71 7.93 19.69
C ASN A 85 13.21 7.31 18.36
N THR A 86 12.90 8.11 17.34
CA THR A 86 12.67 7.53 16.00
C THR A 86 14.02 7.10 15.42
N PRO A 87 14.22 5.82 15.06
CA PRO A 87 15.37 5.46 14.24
C PRO A 87 15.26 6.28 12.96
N ILE A 88 16.26 7.12 12.70
CA ILE A 88 16.36 7.86 11.44
C ILE A 88 16.46 6.80 10.35
N ILE A 89 15.32 6.44 9.74
CA ILE A 89 15.34 5.79 8.43
C ILE A 89 15.89 6.86 7.51
N LYS A 90 17.20 6.79 7.25
CA LYS A 90 17.85 7.51 6.17
C LYS A 90 17.19 7.00 4.89
N VAL A 91 16.08 7.61 4.49
CA VAL A 91 15.57 7.46 3.13
C VAL A 91 16.67 8.04 2.27
N ALA A 92 17.49 7.15 1.70
CA ALA A 92 18.53 7.52 0.76
C ALA A 92 17.86 8.39 -0.30
N SER A 93 18.30 9.65 -0.39
CA SER A 93 18.17 10.46 -1.60
C SER A 93 18.57 9.61 -2.81
N PRO A 94 17.91 9.73 -3.98
CA PRO A 94 18.25 8.93 -5.14
C PRO A 94 19.72 9.17 -5.51
N VAL A 95 20.57 8.19 -5.18
CA VAL A 95 21.99 8.18 -5.53
C VAL A 95 22.09 8.07 -7.05
N SER A 96 22.76 9.04 -7.65
CA SER A 96 23.23 9.01 -9.03
C SER A 96 23.96 7.69 -9.32
N LYS A 97 23.56 7.02 -10.40
CA LYS A 97 24.08 5.74 -10.87
C LYS A 97 25.62 5.72 -10.95
N SER A 98 26.23 4.77 -10.26
CA SER A 98 27.52 4.18 -10.63
C SER A 98 27.46 2.66 -10.38
N PRO A 99 28.12 1.83 -11.20
CA PRO A 99 27.85 0.40 -11.32
C PRO A 99 28.26 -0.44 -10.09
N PRO A 100 27.63 -1.61 -9.85
CA PRO A 100 27.77 -2.38 -8.63
C PRO A 100 29.06 -3.20 -8.62
N LYS A 101 29.73 -3.23 -7.47
CA LYS A 101 30.67 -4.30 -7.12
C LYS A 101 29.87 -5.34 -6.32
N GLN A 102 29.96 -6.58 -6.78
CA GLN A 102 29.46 -7.77 -6.09
C GLN A 102 30.34 -8.00 -4.85
N ASP A 103 29.73 -8.25 -3.70
CA ASP A 103 30.33 -9.03 -2.62
C ASP A 103 29.19 -9.79 -1.92
N GLU A 104 29.48 -11.04 -1.64
CA GLU A 104 28.55 -12.12 -1.27
C GLU A 104 28.20 -12.10 0.21
N ASP A 105 26.92 -12.27 0.55
CA ASP A 105 26.46 -12.57 1.92
C ASP A 105 25.22 -13.49 1.84
N ASP A 106 25.43 -14.73 1.37
CA ASP A 106 24.41 -15.78 1.21
C ASP A 106 24.03 -16.49 2.54
N HIS A 107 24.07 -15.79 3.68
CA HIS A 107 23.82 -16.40 5.00
C HIS A 107 22.68 -15.76 5.81
N GLN A 108 21.85 -14.89 5.21
CA GLN A 108 20.82 -14.16 5.95
C GLN A 108 19.53 -14.97 6.26
N PHE A 109 19.36 -16.19 5.74
CA PHE A 109 18.11 -16.96 5.89
C PHE A 109 18.29 -18.42 6.34
N ASP A 110 19.27 -18.72 7.19
CA ASP A 110 19.18 -20.00 7.91
C ASP A 110 18.11 -19.87 9.00
N MET A 111 16.94 -20.43 8.69
CA MET A 111 15.83 -20.62 9.62
C MET A 111 15.87 -22.08 10.03
N ASP A 112 16.50 -22.36 11.18
CA ASP A 112 16.59 -23.71 11.74
C ASP A 112 15.19 -24.33 11.91
N LEU A 113 14.99 -25.52 11.33
CA LEU A 113 13.76 -26.32 11.42
C LEU A 113 13.86 -27.39 12.52
#